data_AF-A0A8I1UM79-F1
#
_entry.id   AF-A0A8I1UM79-F1
#
_cell.length_a   1.000
_cell.length_b   1.000
_cell.length_c   1.000
_cell.angle_alpha   90.00
_cell.angle_beta   90.00
_cell.angle_gamma   90.00
#
_symmetry.space_group_name_H-M   'P 1'
#
loop_
_entity.id
_entity.type
_entity.pdbx_description
1 polymer ?
#
loop_
_entity_poly.entity_id
_entity_poly.type
_entity_poly.pdbx_seq_one_letter_code
_entity_poly.pdbx_strand_id
1 'polypeptide(L)'
;MRLTYDVVERARDAIQVAPKQAPKEPTITKTRAIWMLSEEIETLLGEKNYTFDQAAALLEEAGIGIAPSTLKQVLYDARNRRAREQEAADSPGAQSPVQEMPGSSLGEQLSQMKEDQELN
;
A
#
# COMPACT_ATOMS: atom_id res chain seq x y z
N MET A 1 24.71 33.70 -19.13
CA MET A 1 24.67 34.41 -17.83
C MET A 1 25.81 33.87 -16.98
N ARG A 2 26.76 34.70 -16.53
CA ARG A 2 27.92 34.24 -15.74
C ARG A 2 27.63 34.45 -14.26
N LEU A 3 27.68 33.38 -13.46
CA LEU A 3 27.60 33.48 -12.01
C LEU A 3 28.96 33.89 -11.44
N THR A 4 28.95 34.87 -10.53
CA THR A 4 30.15 35.31 -9.82
C THR A 4 30.32 34.53 -8.52
N TYR A 5 31.57 34.46 -8.04
CA TYR A 5 31.90 33.77 -6.79
C TYR A 5 31.11 34.30 -5.59
N ASP A 6 30.95 35.63 -5.52
CA ASP A 6 30.16 36.32 -4.50
C ASP A 6 28.68 35.90 -4.49
N VAL A 7 28.08 35.60 -5.65
CA VAL A 7 26.70 35.07 -5.71
C VAL A 7 26.61 33.67 -5.13
N VAL A 8 27.64 32.85 -5.34
CA VAL A 8 27.72 31.48 -4.79
C VAL A 8 27.93 31.53 -3.26
N GLU A 9 28.77 32.44 -2.75
CA GLU A 9 28.97 32.60 -1.31
C GLU A 9 27.71 33.11 -0.61
N ARG A 10 27.02 34.11 -1.16
CA ARG A 10 25.73 34.58 -0.62
C ARG A 10 24.66 33.51 -0.64
N ALA A 11 24.60 32.70 -1.69
CA ALA A 11 23.68 31.57 -1.75
C ALA A 11 24.02 30.49 -0.72
N ARG A 12 25.30 30.21 -0.50
CA ARG A 12 25.76 29.24 0.52
C ARG A 12 25.40 29.71 1.93
N ASP A 13 25.63 30.98 2.23
CA ASP A 13 25.28 31.57 3.52
C ASP A 13 23.76 31.48 3.73
N ALA A 14 22.97 31.93 2.74
CA ALA A 14 21.51 31.85 2.79
C ALA A 14 20.96 30.42 2.98
N ILE A 15 21.61 29.40 2.39
CA ILE A 15 21.23 27.99 2.58
C ILE A 15 21.60 27.48 3.99
N GLN A 16 22.70 27.96 4.58
CA GLN A 16 23.11 27.55 5.93
C GLN A 16 22.25 28.18 7.03
N VAL A 17 21.82 29.43 6.84
CA VAL A 17 20.92 30.12 7.80
C VAL A 17 19.45 29.76 7.54
N ALA A 18 19.13 29.12 6.41
CA ALA A 18 17.76 28.70 6.14
C ALA A 18 17.29 27.72 7.22
N PRO A 19 16.13 27.97 7.86
CA PRO A 19 15.58 27.05 8.83
C PRO A 19 15.34 25.71 8.13
N LYS A 20 15.85 24.63 8.72
CA LYS A 20 15.56 23.27 8.26
C LYS A 20 14.04 23.14 8.18
N GLN A 21 13.50 23.02 6.98
CA GLN A 21 12.08 22.75 6.84
C GLN A 21 11.79 21.47 7.63
N ALA A 22 10.85 21.54 8.57
CA ALA A 22 10.40 20.36 9.27
C ALA A 22 10.03 19.31 8.20
N PRO A 23 10.41 18.03 8.38
CA PRO A 23 9.99 16.99 7.47
C PRO A 23 8.47 17.12 7.33
N LYS A 24 7.98 17.27 6.09
CA LYS A 24 6.54 17.35 5.82
C LYS A 24 5.92 16.17 6.54
N GLU A 25 5.09 16.44 7.55
CA GLU A 25 4.42 15.38 8.29
C GLU A 25 3.73 14.48 7.27
N PRO A 26 3.80 13.15 7.43
CA PRO A 26 3.21 12.24 6.48
C PRO A 26 1.71 12.54 6.39
N THR A 27 1.30 13.20 5.30
CA THR A 27 -0.10 13.52 5.07
C THR A 27 -0.82 12.21 4.75
N ILE A 28 -1.50 11.67 5.75
CA ILE A 28 -2.34 10.48 5.62
C ILE A 28 -3.63 10.89 4.91
N THR A 29 -4.06 10.09 3.93
CA THR A 29 -5.34 10.33 3.25
C THR A 29 -6.51 9.98 4.18
N LYS A 30 -7.66 10.65 4.02
CA LYS A 30 -8.87 10.39 4.83
C LYS A 30 -9.25 8.90 4.88
N THR A 31 -9.21 8.24 3.72
CA THR A 31 -9.47 6.79 3.60
C THR A 31 -8.49 5.96 4.41
N ARG A 32 -7.20 6.34 4.40
CA ARG A 32 -6.18 5.63 5.17
C ARG A 32 -6.35 5.83 6.68
N ALA A 33 -6.76 7.02 7.11
CA ALA A 33 -7.11 7.27 8.51
C ALA A 33 -8.29 6.40 8.96
N ILE A 34 -9.35 6.30 8.15
CA ILE A 34 -10.52 5.45 8.46
C ILE A 34 -10.15 3.97 8.52
N TRP A 35 -9.25 3.49 7.63
CA TRP A 35 -8.75 2.12 7.72
C TRP A 35 -8.02 1.85 9.03
N MET A 36 -7.23 2.81 9.51
CA MET A 36 -6.52 2.67 10.78
C MET A 36 -7.46 2.66 11.98
N LEU A 37 -8.58 3.37 11.90
CA LEU A 37 -9.60 3.46 12.96
C LEU A 37 -10.75 2.47 12.79
N SER A 38 -10.63 1.52 11.85
CA SER A 38 -11.78 0.73 11.43
C SER A 38 -12.31 -0.19 12.53
N GLU A 39 -11.45 -0.72 13.42
CA GLU A 39 -11.87 -1.51 14.58
C GLU A 39 -12.62 -0.66 15.60
N GLU A 40 -12.10 0.52 15.93
CA GLU A 40 -12.73 1.45 16.88
C GLU A 40 -14.08 1.95 16.36
N ILE A 41 -14.21 2.19 15.06
CA ILE A 41 -15.47 2.55 14.43
C ILE A 41 -16.46 1.36 14.48
N GLU A 42 -16.02 0.14 14.22
CA GLU A 42 -16.86 -1.06 14.35
C GLU A 42 -17.34 -1.27 15.80
N THR A 43 -16.49 -1.05 16.80
CA THR A 43 -16.85 -1.05 18.22
C THR A 43 -17.88 0.03 18.55
N LEU A 44 -17.72 1.25 18.01
CA LEU A 44 -18.71 2.32 18.18
C LEU A 44 -20.08 1.93 17.64
N LEU A 45 -20.12 1.35 16.43
CA LEU A 45 -21.36 0.93 15.78
C LEU A 45 -22.00 -0.28 16.47
N GLY A 46 -21.19 -1.23 16.94
CA GLY A 46 -21.66 -2.48 17.55
C GLY A 46 -21.97 -2.35 19.05
N GLU A 47 -20.97 -2.00 19.85
CA GLU A 47 -21.07 -2.02 21.32
C GLU A 47 -21.75 -0.76 21.87
N LYS A 48 -21.49 0.39 21.25
CA LYS A 48 -22.05 1.67 21.70
C LYS A 48 -23.35 2.04 20.99
N ASN A 49 -23.82 1.19 20.05
CA ASN A 49 -25.07 1.36 19.29
C ASN A 49 -25.13 2.69 18.51
N TYR A 50 -23.98 3.19 18.04
CA TYR A 50 -23.95 4.39 17.22
C TYR A 50 -24.48 4.10 15.81
N THR A 51 -25.12 5.09 15.21
CA THR A 51 -25.46 5.04 13.78
C THR A 51 -24.25 5.48 12.93
N PHE A 52 -24.26 5.12 11.65
CA PHE A 52 -23.25 5.63 10.70
C PHE A 52 -23.24 7.15 10.60
N ASP A 53 -24.37 7.80 10.85
CA ASP A 53 -24.51 9.25 10.85
C ASP A 53 -23.79 9.87 12.05
N GLN A 54 -23.99 9.30 13.24
CA GLN A 54 -23.30 9.73 14.45
C GLN A 54 -21.79 9.44 14.40
N ALA A 55 -21.39 8.31 13.82
CA ALA A 55 -19.98 8.00 13.60
C ALA A 55 -19.33 8.96 12.60
N ALA A 56 -20.03 9.34 11.53
CA ALA A 56 -19.56 10.34 10.57
C ALA A 56 -19.39 11.72 11.22
N ALA A 57 -20.34 12.13 12.08
CA ALA A 57 -20.25 13.39 12.82
C ALA A 57 -19.01 13.43 13.74
N LEU A 58 -18.73 12.34 14.48
CA LEU A 58 -17.53 12.25 15.32
C LEU A 58 -16.23 12.33 14.51
N LEU A 59 -16.20 11.69 13.34
CA LEU A 59 -15.05 11.77 12.43
C LEU A 59 -14.88 13.17 11.87
N GLU A 60 -15.97 13.88 11.60
CA GLU A 60 -15.96 15.27 11.15
C GLU A 60 -15.44 16.22 12.23
N GLU A 61 -15.82 16.04 13.51
CA GLU A 61 -15.25 16.78 14.65
C GLU A 61 -13.73 16.56 14.77
N ALA A 62 -13.24 15.38 14.41
CA ALA A 62 -11.81 15.07 14.35
C ALA A 62 -11.10 15.57 13.06
N GLY A 63 -11.80 16.29 12.17
CA GLY A 63 -11.27 16.81 10.91
C GLY A 63 -11.32 15.84 9.73
N ILE A 64 -11.93 14.66 9.91
CA ILE A 64 -12.11 13.62 8.88
C ILE A 64 -13.56 13.67 8.39
N GLY A 65 -13.92 14.73 7.65
CA GLY A 65 -15.24 14.83 7.04
C GLY A 65 -15.46 13.75 5.98
N ILE A 66 -16.44 12.87 6.21
CA ILE A 66 -16.86 11.78 5.32
C ILE A 66 -18.38 11.58 5.39
N ALA A 67 -19.02 11.30 4.25
CA ALA A 67 -20.44 10.98 4.22
C ALA A 67 -20.72 9.58 4.83
N PRO A 68 -21.85 9.38 5.55
CA PRO A 68 -22.20 8.09 6.16
C PRO A 68 -22.20 6.91 5.17
N SER A 69 -22.69 7.13 3.96
CA SER A 69 -22.67 6.11 2.88
C SER A 69 -21.26 5.71 2.48
N THR A 70 -20.34 6.68 2.40
CA THR A 70 -18.94 6.44 2.09
C THR A 70 -18.24 5.74 3.26
N LEU A 71 -18.55 6.12 4.50
CA LEU A 71 -18.03 5.45 5.70
C LEU A 71 -18.38 3.96 5.68
N LYS A 72 -19.64 3.62 5.39
CA LYS A 72 -20.09 2.23 5.27
C LYS A 72 -19.31 1.45 4.21
N GLN A 73 -19.10 2.05 3.04
CA GLN A 73 -18.33 1.42 1.97
C GLN A 73 -16.86 1.22 2.35
N VAL A 74 -16.22 2.23 2.94
CA VAL A 74 -14.81 2.17 3.35
C VAL A 74 -14.59 1.11 4.45
N LEU A 75 -15.51 1.00 5.41
CA LEU A 75 -15.46 -0.04 6.45
C LEU A 75 -15.65 -1.44 5.86
N TYR A 76 -16.56 -1.61 4.89
CA TYR A 76 -16.73 -2.88 4.19
C TYR A 76 -15.44 -3.30 3.46
N ASP A 77 -14.81 -2.37 2.74
CA ASP A 77 -13.54 -2.60 2.05
C ASP A 77 -12.41 -2.93 3.05
N ALA A 78 -12.34 -2.22 4.17
CA ALA A 78 -11.36 -2.45 5.22
C ALA A 78 -11.49 -3.86 5.82
N ARG A 79 -12.72 -4.31 6.08
CA ARG A 79 -13.00 -5.66 6.58
C ARG A 79 -12.60 -6.73 5.58
N ASN A 80 -12.95 -6.55 4.31
CA ASN A 80 -12.61 -7.51 3.25
C ASN A 80 -11.09 -7.62 3.03
N ARG A 81 -10.38 -6.49 3.16
CA ARG A 81 -8.93 -6.48 3.11
C ARG A 81 -8.30 -7.24 4.29
N ARG A 82 -8.77 -7.00 5.52
CA ARG A 82 -8.28 -7.71 6.71
C ARG A 82 -8.50 -9.22 6.61
N ALA A 83 -9.65 -9.65 6.08
CA ALA A 83 -9.93 -11.07 5.81
C ALA A 83 -8.88 -11.68 4.86
N ARG A 84 -8.59 -11.01 3.73
CA ARG A 84 -7.58 -11.48 2.77
C ARG A 84 -6.16 -11.50 3.34
N GLU A 85 -5.81 -10.51 4.15
CA GLU A 85 -4.51 -10.45 4.83
C GLU A 85 -4.36 -11.59 5.87
N GLN A 86 -5.45 -11.96 6.55
CA GLN A 86 -5.48 -13.13 7.45
C GLN A 86 -5.41 -14.46 6.68
N GLU A 87 -6.15 -14.61 5.57
CA GLU A 87 -6.07 -15.81 4.71
C GLU A 87 -4.65 -16.02 4.14
N ALA A 88 -3.97 -14.92 3.79
CA ALA A 88 -2.58 -14.95 3.35
C ALA A 88 -1.59 -15.27 4.49
N ALA A 89 -1.88 -14.85 5.72
CA ALA A 89 -1.05 -15.14 6.90
C ALA A 89 -1.24 -16.56 7.44
N ASP A 90 -2.44 -17.13 7.28
CA ASP A 90 -2.81 -18.48 7.75
C ASP A 90 -2.44 -19.59 6.75
N SER A 91 -1.86 -19.23 5.59
CA SER A 91 -1.34 -20.19 4.62
C SER A 91 0.14 -20.53 4.91
N PRO A 92 0.46 -21.67 5.56
CA PRO A 92 1.84 -22.16 5.68
C PRO A 92 2.30 -22.66 4.31
N GLY A 93 2.74 -21.75 3.46
CA GLY A 93 3.28 -22.10 2.14
C GLY A 93 2.71 -21.28 0.99
N ALA A 94 2.67 -19.96 1.11
CA ALA A 94 2.68 -19.09 -0.07
C ALA A 94 4.02 -19.31 -0.81
N GLN A 95 4.08 -20.40 -1.58
CA GLN A 95 5.01 -20.51 -2.69
C GLN A 95 4.78 -19.27 -3.55
N SER A 96 5.81 -18.44 -3.66
CA SER A 96 5.89 -17.44 -4.72
C SER A 96 5.40 -18.08 -6.01
N PRO A 97 4.55 -17.41 -6.82
CA PRO A 97 4.31 -17.89 -8.17
C PRO A 97 5.67 -17.84 -8.87
N VAL A 98 6.32 -18.99 -8.99
CA VAL A 98 7.38 -19.18 -9.95
C VAL A 98 6.65 -18.96 -11.27
N GLN A 99 6.91 -17.81 -11.86
CA GLN A 99 6.45 -17.46 -13.19
C GLN A 99 6.88 -18.64 -14.07
N GLU A 100 5.94 -19.51 -14.44
CA GLU A 100 6.17 -20.54 -15.44
C GLU A 100 6.51 -19.79 -16.72
N MET A 101 7.82 -19.65 -16.99
CA MET A 101 8.30 -19.23 -18.29
C MET A 101 7.84 -20.29 -19.28
N PRO A 102 7.00 -19.94 -20.28
CA PRO A 102 6.70 -20.86 -21.34
C PRO A 102 7.96 -20.94 -22.22
N GLY A 103 8.66 -22.06 -22.13
CA GLY A 103 9.76 -22.36 -23.05
C GLY A 103 11.09 -22.57 -22.34
N SER A 104 11.36 -23.83 -22.04
CA SER A 104 12.57 -24.53 -22.53
C SER A 104 12.47 -25.97 -22.04
N SER A 105 11.73 -26.79 -22.78
CA SER A 105 11.77 -28.25 -22.67
C SER A 105 13.18 -28.72 -23.08
N LEU A 106 14.09 -28.74 -22.12
CA LEU A 106 15.41 -29.37 -22.23
C LEU A 106 15.29 -30.91 -22.21
N GLY A 107 14.07 -31.45 -22.02
CA GLY A 107 13.77 -32.88 -22.03
C GLY A 107 13.50 -33.46 -23.41
N GLU A 108 13.07 -32.67 -24.39
CA GLU A 108 12.71 -33.18 -25.74
C GLU A 108 13.90 -33.29 -26.70
N GLN A 109 15.00 -32.54 -26.49
CA GLN A 109 16.18 -32.65 -27.36
C GLN A 109 17.02 -33.93 -27.13
N LEU A 110 16.81 -34.66 -26.02
CA LEU A 110 17.57 -35.89 -25.74
C LEU A 110 16.90 -37.16 -26.28
N SER A 111 15.61 -37.11 -26.60
CA SER A 111 14.91 -38.27 -27.17
C SER A 111 15.16 -38.45 -28.67
N GLN A 112 15.58 -37.39 -29.37
CA GLN A 112 15.78 -37.43 -30.83
C GLN A 112 17.19 -37.88 -31.26
N MET A 113 18.16 -37.95 -30.34
CA MET A 113 19.52 -38.45 -30.63
C MET A 113 19.68 -39.96 -30.43
N LYS A 114 18.68 -40.67 -29.89
CA LYS A 114 18.76 -42.13 -29.70
C LYS A 114 18.16 -42.96 -30.82
N GLU A 115 17.37 -42.36 -31.71
CA GLU A 115 16.76 -43.09 -32.84
C GLU A 115 17.66 -43.19 -34.08
N ASP A 116 18.76 -42.42 -34.15
CA ASP A 116 19.69 -42.45 -35.28
C ASP A 116 20.88 -43.43 -35.07
N GLN A 117 20.88 -44.21 -33.97
CA GLN A 117 21.95 -45.18 -33.66
C GLN A 117 21.48 -46.65 -33.74
N GLU A 118 20.45 -46.95 -34.56
CA GLU A 118 20.09 -48.34 -34.93
C GLU A 118 19.92 -48.53 -36.45
N LEU A 119 20.46 -47.63 -37.27
CA LEU A 119 20.52 -47.79 -38.73
C LEU A 119 21.89 -47.38 -39.29
N ASN A 120 22.93 -48.08 -38.83
CA ASN A 120 24.13 -48.38 -39.64
C ASN A 120 24.91 -49.57 -39.07
#